data_AF-G4D0V5-F1
#
_entry.id   AF-G4D0V5-F1
#
_cell.length_a   1.000
_cell.length_b   1.000
_cell.length_c   1.000
_cell.angle_alpha   90.00
_cell.angle_beta   90.00
_cell.angle_gamma   90.00
#
_symmetry.space_group_name_H-M   'P 1'
#
loop_
_entity.id
_entity.type
_entity.pdbx_description
1 polymer ?
#
loop_
_entity_poly.entity_id
_entity_poly.type
_entity_poly.pdbx_seq_one_letter_code
_entity_poly.pdbx_strand_id
1 'polypeptide(L)'
;MTFVLLLLAACGNKNSAEKSEAVDSREKLKVYASVYPVYDFVNKIGGDKIELTSVIPNGEEPHGWEPNQKLLKELESADVFVYSGAGLESWVEKVTESVENKDLKFVEASKGVELIANTHDHDHEHEAVEHNHENHNNNEATEHEHEHEHDHGAYDPHVWLSPIRAIKELENITMALSEADLENADYYKENLAKYSEEFKKVDEEYKAKLATVPNKIIVVSHEAYGYLVADYGLEQIGITGIEAETEPDAKTMKEIIQLVKEKNINTIFTEELLDTKIADTISSETGAKTVRLNPLEGLSGEEVKNGDDYVSVMRANLDKLVEALS
;
A
#
# COMPACT_ATOMS: atom_id res chain seq x y z
N MET A 1 62.61 65.25 -0.55
CA MET A 1 62.04 63.90 -0.76
C MET A 1 60.54 64.05 -0.58
N THR A 2 59.83 64.36 -1.65
CA THR A 2 58.41 64.75 -1.61
C THR A 2 57.66 63.74 -2.45
N PHE A 3 56.93 62.86 -1.78
CA PHE A 3 56.22 61.73 -2.36
C PHE A 3 54.84 62.20 -2.84
N VAL A 4 54.53 61.92 -4.11
CA VAL A 4 53.26 62.20 -4.78
C VAL A 4 52.30 61.04 -4.50
N LEU A 5 51.03 61.33 -4.26
CA LEU A 5 49.97 60.32 -4.41
C LEU A 5 48.75 60.94 -5.10
N LEU A 6 48.51 60.48 -6.34
CA LEU A 6 47.30 60.69 -7.13
C LEU A 6 46.17 59.82 -6.54
N LEU A 7 44.98 60.39 -6.39
CA LEU A 7 43.73 59.65 -6.19
C LEU A 7 42.94 59.70 -7.50
N LEU A 8 42.78 58.54 -8.14
CA LEU A 8 41.92 58.33 -9.30
C LEU A 8 40.50 58.02 -8.80
N ALA A 9 39.54 58.83 -9.25
CA ALA A 9 38.12 58.53 -9.18
C ALA A 9 37.73 57.66 -10.39
N ALA A 10 37.03 56.55 -10.14
CA ALA A 10 36.36 55.78 -11.18
C ALA A 10 34.96 55.40 -10.69
N CYS A 11 33.95 56.09 -11.23
CA CYS A 11 32.54 55.75 -11.10
C CYS A 11 32.13 54.81 -12.24
N GLY A 12 31.31 53.81 -11.90
CA GLY A 12 30.17 53.41 -12.70
C GLY A 12 30.36 52.28 -13.72
N ASN A 13 29.87 51.09 -13.37
CA ASN A 13 29.06 50.34 -14.33
C ASN A 13 27.92 49.61 -13.61
N LYS A 14 26.70 49.89 -14.06
CA LYS A 14 25.44 49.25 -13.66
C LYS A 14 25.28 47.92 -14.42
N ASN A 15 24.53 47.02 -13.79
CA ASN A 15 24.01 45.74 -14.29
C ASN A 15 24.96 44.54 -14.23
N SER A 16 25.14 44.02 -13.03
CA SER A 16 25.08 42.58 -12.80
C SER A 16 23.73 42.31 -12.14
N ALA A 17 22.80 41.72 -12.90
CA ALA A 17 21.60 41.15 -12.32
C ALA A 17 22.03 39.93 -11.51
N GLU A 18 22.22 40.13 -10.20
CA GLU A 18 22.15 39.03 -9.25
C GLU A 18 20.75 38.42 -9.39
N LYS A 19 20.69 37.21 -9.96
CA LYS A 19 19.57 36.31 -9.74
C LYS A 19 19.54 36.05 -8.23
N SER A 20 18.77 36.87 -7.53
CA SER A 20 18.19 36.48 -6.26
C SER A 20 17.35 35.24 -6.57
N GLU A 21 17.87 34.06 -6.22
CA GLU A 21 17.00 32.94 -5.89
C GLU A 21 16.13 33.45 -4.75
N ALA A 22 14.86 33.72 -5.07
CA ALA A 22 13.85 33.85 -4.04
C ALA A 22 13.80 32.48 -3.36
N VAL A 23 14.45 32.38 -2.19
CA VAL A 23 14.20 31.28 -1.26
C VAL A 23 12.72 31.38 -0.94
N ASP A 24 11.93 30.45 -1.50
CA ASP A 24 10.51 30.28 -1.18
C ASP A 24 10.45 30.00 0.33
N SER A 25 10.21 31.05 1.11
CA SER A 25 10.35 31.06 2.56
C SER A 25 9.11 30.52 3.26
N ARG A 26 8.39 29.60 2.60
CA ARG A 26 7.25 28.90 3.18
C ARG A 26 7.65 27.50 3.53
N GLU A 27 7.27 27.10 4.74
CA GLU A 27 7.40 25.72 5.16
C GLU A 27 6.57 24.86 4.20
N LYS A 28 7.18 23.78 3.70
CA LYS A 28 6.50 22.83 2.84
C LYS A 28 5.36 22.17 3.61
N LEU A 29 4.32 21.77 2.89
CA LEU A 29 3.23 20.98 3.44
C LEU A 29 3.79 19.67 4.01
N LYS A 30 3.58 19.41 5.30
CA LYS A 30 4.04 18.20 5.99
C LYS A 30 3.02 17.10 5.83
N VAL A 31 3.41 16.07 5.07
CA VAL A 31 2.54 14.96 4.71
C VAL A 31 3.10 13.67 5.27
N TYR A 32 2.24 12.89 5.92
CA TYR A 32 2.55 11.53 6.36
C TYR A 32 1.78 10.54 5.49
N ALA A 33 2.40 9.42 5.14
CA ALA A 33 1.78 8.33 4.41
C ALA A 33 1.92 7.02 5.18
N SER A 34 0.87 6.19 5.22
CA SER A 34 0.85 4.96 6.02
C SER A 34 1.85 3.90 5.53
N VAL A 35 1.56 3.28 4.39
CA VAL A 35 2.25 2.14 3.78
C VAL A 35 2.96 2.56 2.49
N TYR A 36 3.92 1.77 2.01
CA TYR A 36 4.76 2.11 0.86
C TYR A 36 4.01 2.56 -0.41
N PRO A 37 2.94 1.90 -0.89
CA PRO A 37 2.29 2.31 -2.14
C PRO A 37 1.66 3.70 -1.98
N VAL A 38 1.05 3.98 -0.83
CA VAL A 38 0.52 5.31 -0.49
C VAL A 38 1.64 6.34 -0.41
N TYR A 39 2.78 6.00 0.21
CA TYR A 39 3.96 6.86 0.25
C TYR A 39 4.45 7.20 -1.16
N ASP A 40 4.61 6.21 -2.03
CA ASP A 40 5.06 6.41 -3.40
C ASP A 40 4.08 7.25 -4.21
N PHE A 41 2.77 7.03 -4.05
CA PHE A 41 1.73 7.83 -4.71
C PHE A 41 1.73 9.29 -4.26
N VAL A 42 1.84 9.52 -2.95
CA VAL A 42 1.97 10.87 -2.38
C VAL A 42 3.25 11.54 -2.87
N ASN A 43 4.38 10.83 -2.95
CA ASN A 43 5.63 11.35 -3.50
C ASN A 43 5.51 11.71 -4.98
N LYS A 44 4.85 10.86 -5.78
CA LYS A 44 4.58 11.09 -7.20
C LYS A 44 3.73 12.35 -7.43
N ILE A 45 2.70 12.57 -6.62
CA ILE A 45 1.84 13.75 -6.75
C ILE A 45 2.52 14.99 -6.15
N GLY A 46 2.99 14.90 -4.91
CA GLY A 46 3.49 16.04 -4.13
C GLY A 46 4.91 16.48 -4.48
N GLY A 47 5.78 15.55 -4.87
CA GLY A 47 7.18 15.79 -5.27
C GLY A 47 7.93 16.73 -4.34
N ASP A 48 8.60 17.74 -4.92
CA ASP A 48 9.43 18.68 -4.16
C ASP A 48 8.64 19.76 -3.40
N LYS A 49 7.30 19.78 -3.51
CA LYS A 49 6.43 20.76 -2.83
C LYS A 49 6.01 20.37 -1.43
N ILE A 50 6.18 19.09 -1.08
CA ILE A 50 5.83 18.56 0.23
C ILE A 50 7.06 18.11 1.00
N GLU A 51 6.93 17.99 2.32
CA GLU A 51 7.82 17.23 3.18
C GLU A 51 7.09 15.92 3.52
N LEU A 52 7.58 14.79 3.00
CA LEU A 52 6.90 13.50 3.09
C LEU A 52 7.62 12.53 4.04
N THR A 53 6.86 11.95 4.97
CA THR A 53 7.32 10.91 5.90
C THR A 53 6.50 9.64 5.75
N SER A 54 7.16 8.47 5.68
CA SER A 54 6.50 7.17 5.78
C SER A 54 6.28 6.81 7.25
N VAL A 55 5.06 6.39 7.60
CA VAL A 55 4.70 5.98 8.96
C VAL A 55 5.16 4.56 9.23
N ILE A 56 4.79 3.63 8.35
CA ILE A 56 5.28 2.26 8.39
C ILE A 56 6.66 2.27 7.70
N PRO A 57 7.74 1.91 8.41
CA PRO A 57 9.06 1.84 7.82
C PRO A 57 9.10 0.80 6.69
N ASN A 58 9.84 1.10 5.64
CA ASN A 58 10.01 0.16 4.53
C ASN A 58 10.62 -1.16 5.03
N GLY A 59 9.94 -2.27 4.75
CA GLY A 59 10.35 -3.61 5.17
C GLY A 59 9.71 -4.10 6.47
N GLU A 60 8.83 -3.30 7.08
CA GLU A 60 7.91 -3.77 8.12
C GLU A 60 6.58 -4.23 7.50
N GLU A 61 5.97 -5.25 8.10
CA GLU A 61 4.71 -5.85 7.68
C GLU A 61 3.52 -4.97 8.09
N PRO A 62 2.71 -4.42 7.15
CA PRO A 62 1.66 -3.45 7.48
C PRO A 62 0.42 -4.02 8.17
N HIS A 63 0.02 -5.27 7.93
CA HIS A 63 -1.26 -5.81 8.43
C HIS A 63 -1.30 -5.93 9.97
N GLY A 64 -0.17 -6.28 10.58
CA GLY A 64 0.00 -6.36 12.03
C GLY A 64 0.58 -5.09 12.68
N TRP A 65 0.79 -4.03 11.90
CA TRP A 65 1.51 -2.85 12.38
C TRP A 65 0.65 -1.97 13.28
N GLU A 66 1.20 -1.57 14.44
CA GLU A 66 0.51 -0.66 15.36
C GLU A 66 1.26 0.66 15.57
N PRO A 67 0.54 1.80 15.63
CA PRO A 67 1.12 3.10 15.89
C PRO A 67 1.59 3.20 17.34
N ASN A 68 2.75 3.83 17.53
CA ASN A 68 3.27 4.13 18.86
C ASN A 68 3.06 5.61 19.25
N GLN A 69 3.31 5.92 20.52
CA GLN A 69 3.16 7.28 21.07
C GLN A 69 4.06 8.33 20.37
N LYS A 70 5.17 7.90 19.76
CA LYS A 70 6.03 8.81 19.00
C LYS A 70 5.33 9.26 17.72
N LEU A 71 4.67 8.35 17.00
CA LEU A 71 3.89 8.73 15.81
C LEU A 71 2.79 9.74 16.15
N LEU A 72 2.01 9.50 17.21
CA LEU A 72 0.93 10.41 17.61
C LEU A 72 1.45 11.85 17.79
N LYS A 73 2.62 11.99 18.41
CA LYS A 73 3.29 13.27 18.60
C LYS A 73 3.84 13.87 17.30
N GLU A 74 4.31 13.05 16.37
CA GLU A 74 4.77 13.51 15.06
C GLU A 74 3.58 14.07 14.23
N LEU A 75 2.43 13.39 14.29
CA LEU A 75 1.18 13.80 13.65
C LEU A 75 0.61 15.12 14.21
N GLU A 76 0.95 15.50 15.44
CA GLU A 76 0.57 16.83 15.99
C GLU A 76 1.13 18.00 15.14
N SER A 77 2.20 17.76 14.40
CA SER A 77 2.85 18.76 13.53
C SER A 77 2.58 18.57 12.04
N ALA A 78 1.80 17.54 11.68
CA ALA A 78 1.46 17.21 10.30
C ALA A 78 0.28 18.05 9.78
N ASP A 79 0.26 18.33 8.48
CA ASP A 79 -0.86 18.99 7.82
C ASP A 79 -1.82 17.96 7.20
N VAL A 80 -1.27 16.90 6.62
CA VAL A 80 -2.03 15.84 5.95
C VAL A 80 -1.47 14.47 6.35
N PHE A 81 -2.35 13.53 6.69
CA PHE A 81 -2.02 12.12 6.83
C PHE A 81 -2.86 11.30 5.83
N VAL A 82 -2.18 10.60 4.94
CA VAL A 82 -2.78 9.74 3.92
C VAL A 82 -2.59 8.28 4.33
N TYR A 83 -3.66 7.52 4.37
CA TYR A 83 -3.64 6.08 4.62
C TYR A 83 -4.33 5.31 3.49
N SER A 84 -4.08 4.01 3.38
CA SER A 84 -4.60 3.19 2.28
C SER A 84 -6.12 3.08 2.37
N GLY A 85 -6.63 2.67 3.53
CA GLY A 85 -8.06 2.43 3.75
C GLY A 85 -8.46 0.99 3.48
N ALA A 86 -9.74 0.78 3.15
CA ALA A 86 -10.33 -0.55 2.92
C ALA A 86 -10.14 -1.57 4.06
N GLY A 87 -9.80 -1.09 5.27
CA GLY A 87 -9.60 -1.92 6.46
C GLY A 87 -8.14 -2.22 6.82
N LEU A 88 -7.15 -1.83 5.98
CA LEU A 88 -5.73 -2.12 6.24
C LEU A 88 -5.26 -1.51 7.58
N GLU A 89 -5.38 -0.19 7.71
CA GLU A 89 -4.96 0.50 8.92
C GLU A 89 -6.10 0.59 9.94
N SER A 90 -6.47 -0.55 10.53
CA SER A 90 -7.55 -0.67 11.54
C SER A 90 -7.38 0.27 12.76
N TRP A 91 -6.17 0.77 12.98
CA TRP A 91 -5.82 1.71 14.05
C TRP A 91 -6.11 3.18 13.74
N VAL A 92 -6.47 3.55 12.50
CA VAL A 92 -6.62 4.96 12.09
C VAL A 92 -7.71 5.69 12.88
N GLU A 93 -8.81 5.03 13.22
CA GLU A 93 -9.87 5.65 14.02
C GLU A 93 -9.35 6.05 15.41
N LYS A 94 -8.65 5.14 16.08
CA LYS A 94 -8.03 5.40 17.40
C LYS A 94 -7.00 6.53 17.33
N VAL A 95 -6.21 6.59 16.25
CA VAL A 95 -5.24 7.68 16.02
C VAL A 95 -5.97 9.02 15.84
N THR A 96 -7.03 9.05 15.03
CA THR A 96 -7.83 10.26 14.78
C THR A 96 -8.44 10.82 16.06
N GLU A 97 -8.91 9.96 16.96
CA GLU A 97 -9.44 10.36 18.27
C GLU A 97 -8.36 10.87 19.23
N SER A 98 -7.16 10.28 19.16
CA SER A 98 -6.07 10.52 20.11
C SER A 98 -5.18 11.72 19.75
N VAL A 99 -5.02 12.04 18.47
CA VAL A 99 -4.16 13.16 18.03
C VAL A 99 -4.74 14.50 18.49
N GLU A 100 -3.89 15.34 19.09
CA GLU A 100 -4.30 16.66 19.59
C GLU A 100 -4.51 17.68 18.47
N ASN A 101 -3.80 17.55 17.36
CA ASN A 101 -3.93 18.43 16.19
C ASN A 101 -5.28 18.22 15.49
N LYS A 102 -6.19 19.18 15.68
CA LYS A 102 -7.53 19.17 15.08
C LYS A 102 -7.58 19.72 13.66
N ASP A 103 -6.48 20.29 13.18
CA ASP A 103 -6.33 20.78 11.80
C ASP A 103 -5.72 19.71 10.87
N LEU A 104 -5.18 18.60 11.43
CA LEU A 104 -4.67 17.48 10.66
C LEU A 104 -5.78 16.88 9.77
N LYS A 105 -5.51 16.82 8.47
CA LYS A 105 -6.41 16.21 7.51
C LYS A 105 -6.08 14.74 7.30
N PHE A 106 -7.00 13.87 7.68
CA PHE A 106 -6.96 12.43 7.39
C PHE A 106 -7.53 12.15 6.00
N VAL A 107 -6.84 11.37 5.19
CA VAL A 107 -7.18 11.07 3.79
C VAL A 107 -7.11 9.57 3.56
N GLU A 108 -8.26 8.96 3.29
CA GLU A 108 -8.35 7.59 2.81
C GLU A 108 -8.08 7.55 1.30
N ALA A 109 -7.01 6.90 0.88
CA ALA A 109 -6.61 6.82 -0.53
C ALA A 109 -7.61 6.01 -1.35
N SER A 110 -8.05 4.85 -0.86
CA SER A 110 -8.98 3.94 -1.55
C SER A 110 -10.44 4.43 -1.61
N LYS A 111 -10.75 5.61 -1.04
CA LYS A 111 -12.12 6.12 -0.96
C LYS A 111 -12.82 6.18 -2.33
N GLY A 112 -13.94 5.48 -2.44
CA GLY A 112 -14.76 5.45 -3.66
C GLY A 112 -14.27 4.46 -4.72
N VAL A 113 -13.30 3.60 -4.39
CA VAL A 113 -13.04 2.38 -5.15
C VAL A 113 -14.09 1.33 -4.79
N GLU A 114 -14.51 0.54 -5.77
CA GLU A 114 -15.32 -0.66 -5.54
C GLU A 114 -14.44 -1.76 -4.93
N LEU A 115 -14.67 -2.05 -3.66
CA LEU A 115 -13.89 -3.02 -2.89
C LEU A 115 -14.41 -4.44 -3.08
N ILE A 116 -13.48 -5.42 -3.07
CA ILE A 116 -13.79 -6.85 -3.06
C ILE A 116 -13.99 -7.28 -1.61
N ALA A 117 -15.11 -7.95 -1.33
CA ALA A 117 -15.37 -8.51 -0.01
C ALA A 117 -14.41 -9.65 0.30
N ASN A 118 -13.95 -9.74 1.53
CA ASN A 118 -13.13 -10.86 1.98
C ASN A 118 -14.01 -12.13 2.05
N THR A 119 -13.72 -13.13 1.22
CA THR A 119 -14.53 -14.37 1.13
C THR A 119 -14.05 -15.48 2.07
N HIS A 120 -13.07 -15.21 2.93
CA HIS A 120 -12.55 -16.18 3.91
C HIS A 120 -13.17 -16.09 5.29
N ASP A 121 -14.21 -15.25 5.45
CA ASP A 121 -15.08 -15.37 6.61
C ASP A 121 -15.76 -16.73 6.50
N HIS A 122 -15.34 -17.67 7.35
CA HIS A 122 -15.92 -19.01 7.38
C HIS A 122 -17.43 -18.89 7.42
N ASP A 123 -18.10 -19.51 6.43
CA ASP A 123 -19.54 -19.76 6.40
C ASP A 123 -20.00 -20.37 7.75
N HIS A 124 -20.33 -19.50 8.69
CA HIS A 124 -21.33 -19.76 9.70
C HIS A 124 -22.60 -19.13 9.18
N GLU A 125 -23.27 -19.87 8.29
CA GLU A 125 -24.71 -19.74 8.06
C GLU A 125 -25.40 -19.77 9.44
N HIS A 126 -25.64 -18.59 10.02
CA HIS A 126 -26.58 -18.44 11.11
C HIS A 126 -27.97 -18.58 10.49
N GLU A 127 -28.42 -19.83 10.35
CA GLU A 127 -29.84 -20.10 10.27
C GLU A 127 -30.52 -19.39 11.43
N ALA A 128 -31.34 -18.39 11.10
CA ALA A 128 -32.20 -17.69 12.03
C ALA A 128 -33.26 -18.67 12.56
N VAL A 129 -32.91 -19.42 13.60
CA VAL A 129 -33.89 -20.19 14.37
C VAL A 129 -34.49 -19.26 15.40
N GLU A 130 -35.71 -18.76 15.11
CA GLU A 130 -36.56 -18.10 16.10
C GLU A 130 -36.85 -19.07 17.25
N HIS A 131 -36.16 -18.87 18.38
CA HIS A 131 -36.54 -19.47 19.66
C HIS A 131 -37.22 -18.42 20.54
N ASN A 132 -38.54 -18.38 20.40
CA ASN A 132 -39.45 -17.92 21.45
C ASN A 132 -39.24 -18.78 22.70
N HIS A 133 -38.89 -18.23 23.86
CA HIS A 133 -39.36 -18.70 25.17
C HIS A 133 -39.12 -17.70 26.31
N GLU A 134 -40.11 -17.69 27.19
CA GLU A 134 -40.30 -16.88 28.39
C GLU A 134 -39.29 -17.16 29.51
N ASN A 135 -39.05 -16.12 30.33
CA ASN A 135 -38.73 -16.12 31.77
C ASN A 135 -38.07 -17.38 32.38
N HIS A 136 -36.83 -17.22 32.89
CA HIS A 136 -36.53 -17.61 34.27
C HIS A 136 -35.26 -16.91 34.80
N ASN A 137 -35.42 -16.23 35.93
CA ASN A 137 -34.35 -15.81 36.84
C ASN A 137 -33.45 -16.99 37.23
N ASN A 138 -32.13 -16.81 37.15
CA ASN A 138 -31.20 -17.16 38.22
C ASN A 138 -29.83 -16.50 37.99
N ASN A 139 -29.35 -15.84 39.05
CA ASN A 139 -27.99 -15.34 39.21
C ASN A 139 -27.00 -16.50 39.23
N GLU A 140 -26.09 -16.57 38.25
CA GLU A 140 -24.70 -16.99 38.47
C GLU A 140 -23.79 -16.14 37.59
N ALA A 141 -22.85 -15.44 38.24
CA ALA A 141 -21.80 -14.69 37.58
C ALA A 141 -20.86 -15.69 36.91
N THR A 142 -20.96 -15.79 35.59
CA THR A 142 -19.94 -16.39 34.73
C THR A 142 -19.24 -15.25 34.03
N GLU A 143 -17.98 -15.04 34.40
CA GLU A 143 -17.05 -14.19 33.68
C GLU A 143 -16.87 -14.83 32.30
N HIS A 144 -17.56 -14.27 31.30
CA HIS A 144 -17.27 -14.56 29.92
C HIS A 144 -15.95 -13.86 29.59
N GLU A 145 -14.89 -14.67 29.48
CA GLU A 145 -13.69 -14.29 28.75
C GLU A 145 -14.15 -13.84 27.36
N HIS A 146 -13.97 -12.55 27.08
CA HIS A 146 -14.13 -12.03 25.73
C HIS A 146 -13.02 -12.67 24.90
N GLU A 147 -13.33 -13.76 24.21
CA GLU A 147 -12.56 -14.17 23.05
C GLU A 147 -12.50 -12.96 22.13
N HIS A 148 -11.29 -12.45 21.92
CA HIS A 148 -11.02 -11.38 21.00
C HIS A 148 -11.35 -11.90 19.61
N GLU A 149 -12.56 -11.60 19.13
CA GLU A 149 -12.89 -11.62 17.71
C GLU A 149 -11.85 -10.72 17.03
N HIS A 150 -10.90 -11.34 16.35
CA HIS A 150 -10.01 -10.66 15.44
C HIS A 150 -10.91 -10.13 14.32
N ASP A 151 -11.12 -8.81 14.30
CA ASP A 151 -11.89 -8.12 13.27
C ASP A 151 -11.11 -8.22 11.96
N HIS A 152 -11.27 -9.37 11.29
CA HIS A 152 -10.75 -9.62 9.96
C HIS A 152 -11.46 -8.65 9.04
N GLY A 153 -10.73 -7.65 8.51
CA GLY A 153 -11.32 -6.59 7.71
C GLY A 153 -12.29 -7.15 6.66
N ALA A 154 -13.49 -6.57 6.59
CA ALA A 154 -14.58 -7.06 5.74
C ALA A 154 -14.26 -7.04 4.23
N TYR A 155 -13.17 -6.38 3.83
CA TYR A 155 -12.76 -6.18 2.46
C TYR A 155 -11.27 -6.48 2.27
N ASP A 156 -10.90 -6.87 1.05
CA ASP A 156 -9.51 -6.94 0.61
C ASP A 156 -8.93 -5.52 0.52
N PRO A 157 -7.86 -5.18 1.28
CA PRO A 157 -7.29 -3.84 1.26
C PRO A 157 -6.37 -3.56 0.05
N HIS A 158 -5.95 -4.57 -0.71
CA HIS A 158 -4.84 -4.51 -1.66
C HIS A 158 -5.20 -3.85 -3.01
N VAL A 159 -6.00 -2.79 -2.97
CA VAL A 159 -6.53 -2.07 -4.12
C VAL A 159 -5.43 -1.58 -5.06
N TRP A 160 -4.30 -1.15 -4.51
CA TRP A 160 -3.18 -0.58 -5.26
C TRP A 160 -2.54 -1.57 -6.24
N LEU A 161 -2.72 -2.88 -6.05
CA LEU A 161 -2.21 -3.90 -6.98
C LEU A 161 -2.98 -3.96 -8.30
N SER A 162 -4.06 -3.20 -8.44
CA SER A 162 -4.67 -2.88 -9.73
C SER A 162 -4.22 -1.48 -10.19
N PRO A 163 -3.41 -1.35 -11.26
CA PRO A 163 -2.99 -0.06 -11.77
C PRO A 163 -4.14 0.85 -12.19
N ILE A 164 -5.25 0.29 -12.69
CA ILE A 164 -6.42 1.09 -13.09
C ILE A 164 -7.20 1.60 -11.88
N ARG A 165 -7.26 0.82 -10.78
CA ARG A 165 -7.90 1.26 -9.52
C ARG A 165 -7.01 2.22 -8.74
N ALA A 166 -5.69 2.03 -8.75
CA ALA A 166 -4.72 2.91 -8.10
C ALA A 166 -4.74 4.36 -8.65
N ILE A 167 -5.24 4.57 -9.88
CA ILE A 167 -5.50 5.93 -10.38
C ILE A 167 -6.52 6.67 -9.51
N LYS A 168 -7.49 5.97 -8.93
CA LYS A 168 -8.46 6.59 -8.01
C LYS A 168 -7.79 7.07 -6.73
N GLU A 169 -6.80 6.33 -6.25
CA GLU A 169 -6.00 6.70 -5.08
C GLU A 169 -5.16 7.96 -5.39
N LEU A 170 -4.53 8.01 -6.56
CA LEU A 170 -3.84 9.22 -7.05
C LEU A 170 -4.78 10.44 -7.13
N GLU A 171 -6.01 10.26 -7.61
CA GLU A 171 -7.02 11.34 -7.67
C GLU A 171 -7.36 11.87 -6.27
N ASN A 172 -7.61 10.98 -5.32
CA ASN A 172 -7.98 11.34 -3.95
C ASN A 172 -6.81 12.05 -3.23
N ILE A 173 -5.59 11.57 -3.41
CA ILE A 173 -4.37 12.21 -2.92
C ILE A 173 -4.21 13.61 -3.53
N THR A 174 -4.36 13.73 -4.85
CA THR A 174 -4.25 15.01 -5.56
C THR A 174 -5.27 16.03 -5.08
N MET A 175 -6.50 15.60 -4.84
CA MET A 175 -7.55 16.44 -4.27
C MET A 175 -7.15 16.94 -2.88
N ALA A 176 -6.69 16.05 -2.01
CA ALA A 176 -6.30 16.40 -0.65
C ALA A 176 -5.13 17.39 -0.61
N LEU A 177 -4.07 17.14 -1.38
CA LEU A 177 -2.90 18.02 -1.46
C LEU A 177 -3.26 19.37 -2.08
N SER A 178 -4.09 19.40 -3.12
CA SER A 178 -4.55 20.66 -3.74
C SER A 178 -5.40 21.51 -2.81
N GLU A 179 -6.18 20.88 -1.93
CA GLU A 179 -7.00 21.60 -0.94
C GLU A 179 -6.15 22.14 0.22
N ALA A 180 -5.11 21.41 0.63
CA ALA A 180 -4.21 21.82 1.71
C ALA A 180 -3.16 22.86 1.24
N ASP A 181 -2.80 22.86 -0.04
CA ASP A 181 -1.82 23.77 -0.63
C ASP A 181 -2.30 24.27 -2.00
N LEU A 182 -3.16 25.29 -1.94
CA LEU A 182 -3.82 25.89 -3.11
C LEU A 182 -2.84 26.47 -4.14
N GLU A 183 -1.64 26.86 -3.72
CA GLU A 183 -0.68 27.51 -4.60
C GLU A 183 0.08 26.52 -5.49
N ASN A 184 0.26 25.29 -5.03
CA ASN A 184 0.85 24.21 -5.83
C ASN A 184 -0.20 23.27 -6.43
N ALA A 185 -1.50 23.61 -6.35
CA ALA A 185 -2.59 22.77 -6.86
C ALA A 185 -2.45 22.40 -8.36
N ASP A 186 -1.96 23.30 -9.20
CA ASP A 186 -1.74 23.00 -10.63
C ASP A 186 -0.57 22.03 -10.83
N TYR A 187 0.49 22.13 -10.01
CA TYR A 187 1.61 21.18 -10.00
C TYR A 187 1.14 19.76 -9.64
N TYR A 188 0.29 19.62 -8.62
CA TYR A 188 -0.29 18.32 -8.23
C TYR A 188 -1.16 17.72 -9.35
N LYS A 189 -1.97 18.54 -10.03
CA LYS A 189 -2.80 18.08 -11.16
C LYS A 189 -1.98 17.68 -12.38
N GLU A 190 -0.90 18.38 -12.68
CA GLU A 190 0.03 18.01 -13.75
C GLU A 190 0.68 16.65 -13.46
N ASN A 191 1.10 16.41 -12.21
CA ASN A 191 1.62 15.11 -11.79
C ASN A 191 0.56 14.01 -11.85
N LEU A 192 -0.68 14.27 -11.43
CA LEU A 192 -1.78 13.33 -11.59
C LEU A 192 -1.95 12.91 -13.04
N ALA A 193 -1.98 13.86 -13.97
CA ALA A 193 -2.13 13.57 -15.39
C ALA A 193 -0.98 12.68 -15.92
N LYS A 194 0.27 13.01 -15.55
CA LYS A 194 1.46 12.24 -15.91
C LYS A 194 1.40 10.80 -15.38
N TYR A 195 1.20 10.61 -14.08
CA TYR A 195 1.25 9.29 -13.47
C TYR A 195 0.01 8.45 -13.78
N SER A 196 -1.16 9.08 -14.00
CA SER A 196 -2.33 8.38 -14.53
C SER A 196 -2.09 7.79 -15.91
N GLU A 197 -1.35 8.49 -16.78
CA GLU A 197 -0.98 7.96 -18.10
C GLU A 197 0.01 6.80 -17.97
N GLU A 198 0.94 6.88 -17.02
CA GLU A 198 1.89 5.79 -16.74
C GLU A 198 1.20 4.54 -16.19
N PHE A 199 0.26 4.69 -15.26
CA PHE A 199 -0.49 3.55 -14.68
C PHE A 199 -1.40 2.91 -15.72
N LYS A 200 -2.01 3.70 -16.61
CA LYS A 200 -2.74 3.17 -17.78
C LYS A 200 -1.84 2.36 -18.72
N LYS A 201 -0.57 2.76 -18.90
CA LYS A 201 0.37 1.97 -19.72
C LYS A 201 0.68 0.63 -19.06
N VAL A 202 0.93 0.63 -17.75
CA VAL A 202 1.13 -0.62 -16.98
C VAL A 202 -0.10 -1.51 -17.08
N ASP A 203 -1.30 -0.96 -16.91
CA ASP A 203 -2.57 -1.69 -17.07
C ASP A 203 -2.70 -2.34 -18.46
N GLU A 204 -2.43 -1.60 -19.53
CA GLU A 204 -2.49 -2.14 -20.89
C GLU A 204 -1.39 -3.19 -21.16
N GLU A 205 -0.19 -3.04 -20.57
CA GLU A 205 0.86 -4.07 -20.60
C GLU A 205 0.40 -5.37 -19.92
N TYR A 206 -0.23 -5.26 -18.74
CA TYR A 206 -0.82 -6.39 -18.01
C TYR A 206 -1.90 -7.10 -18.84
N LYS A 207 -2.89 -6.35 -19.35
CA LYS A 207 -3.96 -6.90 -20.22
C LYS A 207 -3.36 -7.65 -21.40
N ALA A 208 -2.42 -7.04 -22.12
CA ALA A 208 -1.87 -7.60 -23.34
C ALA A 208 -1.07 -8.88 -23.07
N LYS A 209 -0.19 -8.88 -22.08
CA LYS A 209 0.67 -10.04 -21.80
C LYS A 209 -0.13 -11.18 -21.12
N LEU A 210 -0.94 -10.88 -20.11
CA LEU A 210 -1.68 -11.89 -19.35
C LEU A 210 -2.85 -12.49 -20.15
N ALA A 211 -3.38 -11.81 -21.18
CA ALA A 211 -4.34 -12.44 -22.08
C ALA A 211 -3.75 -13.68 -22.80
N THR A 212 -2.44 -13.71 -23.03
CA THR A 212 -1.79 -14.76 -23.83
C THR A 212 -1.36 -16.00 -23.05
N VAL A 213 -1.28 -15.92 -21.72
CA VAL A 213 -0.82 -17.05 -20.91
C VAL A 213 -1.88 -18.16 -20.85
N PRO A 214 -1.49 -19.44 -21.01
CA PRO A 214 -2.41 -20.58 -21.00
C PRO A 214 -2.91 -20.92 -19.58
N ASN A 215 -2.08 -20.73 -18.56
CA ASN A 215 -2.47 -20.95 -17.17
C ASN A 215 -3.03 -19.66 -16.59
N LYS A 216 -4.15 -19.76 -15.86
CA LYS A 216 -4.82 -18.59 -15.26
C LYS A 216 -4.79 -18.60 -13.73
N ILE A 217 -4.13 -19.58 -13.12
CA ILE A 217 -4.13 -19.78 -11.68
C ILE A 217 -2.75 -19.42 -11.12
N ILE A 218 -2.72 -18.54 -10.13
CA ILE A 218 -1.53 -18.26 -9.32
C ILE A 218 -1.74 -18.84 -7.92
N VAL A 219 -0.71 -19.50 -7.37
CA VAL A 219 -0.69 -19.90 -5.95
C VAL A 219 0.23 -18.93 -5.24
N VAL A 220 -0.27 -18.26 -4.22
CA VAL A 220 0.43 -17.18 -3.52
C VAL A 220 0.54 -17.51 -2.04
N SER A 221 1.63 -17.10 -1.40
CA SER A 221 1.80 -17.30 0.04
C SER A 221 0.75 -16.51 0.82
N HIS A 222 0.45 -15.29 0.39
CA HIS A 222 -0.49 -14.33 0.99
C HIS A 222 -1.44 -13.82 -0.10
N GLU A 223 -2.74 -13.71 0.21
CA GLU A 223 -3.81 -13.37 -0.75
C GLU A 223 -3.93 -11.88 -1.11
N ALA A 224 -2.81 -11.21 -1.41
CA ALA A 224 -2.81 -9.79 -1.75
C ALA A 224 -3.35 -9.47 -3.17
N TYR A 225 -3.49 -10.43 -4.07
CA TYR A 225 -3.61 -10.16 -5.51
C TYR A 225 -5.05 -10.14 -6.01
N GLY A 226 -6.06 -10.04 -5.13
CA GLY A 226 -7.48 -10.15 -5.46
C GLY A 226 -7.94 -9.20 -6.57
N TYR A 227 -7.59 -7.92 -6.46
CA TYR A 227 -7.92 -6.92 -7.49
C TYR A 227 -7.16 -7.15 -8.81
N LEU A 228 -5.90 -7.56 -8.74
CA LEU A 228 -5.08 -7.85 -9.92
C LEU A 228 -5.67 -9.02 -10.70
N VAL A 229 -6.01 -10.12 -10.02
CA VAL A 229 -6.56 -11.31 -10.70
C VAL A 229 -7.95 -11.03 -11.27
N ALA A 230 -8.77 -10.25 -10.58
CA ALA A 230 -10.09 -9.83 -11.07
C ALA A 230 -10.01 -9.00 -12.35
N ASP A 231 -9.06 -8.06 -12.43
CA ASP A 231 -8.95 -7.14 -13.58
C ASP A 231 -8.31 -7.81 -14.81
N TYR A 232 -7.52 -8.87 -14.63
CA TYR A 232 -6.77 -9.52 -15.73
C TYR A 232 -7.20 -10.96 -16.04
N GLY A 233 -8.32 -11.42 -15.47
CA GLY A 233 -8.89 -12.74 -15.78
C GLY A 233 -8.01 -13.90 -15.30
N LEU A 234 -7.38 -13.72 -14.15
CA LEU A 234 -6.66 -14.76 -13.42
C LEU A 234 -7.50 -15.20 -12.21
N GLU A 235 -6.99 -16.19 -11.49
CA GLU A 235 -7.53 -16.72 -10.24
C GLU A 235 -6.34 -16.85 -9.27
N GLN A 236 -6.49 -16.34 -8.04
CA GLN A 236 -5.52 -16.58 -6.98
C GLN A 236 -5.97 -17.70 -6.08
N ILE A 237 -5.00 -18.42 -5.53
CA ILE A 237 -5.19 -19.41 -4.48
C ILE A 237 -4.18 -19.09 -3.39
N GLY A 238 -4.67 -18.63 -2.24
CA GLY A 238 -3.86 -18.39 -1.06
C GLY A 238 -3.39 -19.64 -0.37
N ILE A 239 -2.19 -19.57 0.19
CA ILE A 239 -1.71 -20.50 1.20
C ILE A 239 -2.16 -20.02 2.58
N THR A 240 -1.93 -18.73 2.86
CA THR A 240 -2.54 -17.98 3.97
C THR A 240 -3.69 -17.13 3.44
N GLY A 241 -4.54 -16.60 4.32
CA GLY A 241 -5.60 -15.67 3.94
C GLY A 241 -5.06 -14.28 3.58
N ILE A 242 -5.96 -13.27 3.61
CA ILE A 242 -5.62 -11.85 3.39
C ILE A 242 -4.70 -11.31 4.49
N GLU A 243 -4.72 -11.88 5.69
CA GLU A 243 -3.72 -11.58 6.72
C GLU A 243 -2.49 -12.48 6.53
N ALA A 244 -1.37 -11.86 6.20
CA ALA A 244 -0.13 -12.52 5.81
C ALA A 244 0.50 -13.42 6.89
N GLU A 245 0.19 -13.20 8.17
CA GLU A 245 0.83 -13.87 9.31
C GLU A 245 0.12 -15.15 9.79
N THR A 246 -1.05 -15.47 9.25
CA THR A 246 -1.83 -16.63 9.74
C THR A 246 -1.35 -17.92 9.07
N GLU A 247 -0.67 -18.78 9.83
CA GLU A 247 -0.24 -20.09 9.32
C GLU A 247 -1.43 -21.02 9.04
N PRO A 248 -1.44 -21.75 7.91
CA PRO A 248 -2.49 -22.72 7.60
C PRO A 248 -2.38 -23.96 8.49
N ASP A 249 -3.52 -24.52 8.87
CA ASP A 249 -3.55 -25.78 9.60
C ASP A 249 -3.09 -26.98 8.72
N ALA A 250 -2.90 -28.15 9.36
CA ALA A 250 -2.43 -29.35 8.66
C ALA A 250 -3.40 -29.86 7.57
N LYS A 251 -4.70 -29.57 7.69
CA LYS A 251 -5.73 -29.95 6.71
C LYS A 251 -5.62 -29.04 5.49
N THR A 252 -5.60 -27.73 5.69
CA THR A 252 -5.41 -26.71 4.65
C THR A 252 -4.11 -26.94 3.90
N MET A 253 -3.00 -27.21 4.61
CA MET A 253 -1.72 -27.56 3.98
C MET A 253 -1.81 -28.77 3.04
N LYS A 254 -2.53 -29.82 3.46
CA LYS A 254 -2.72 -31.01 2.63
C LYS A 254 -3.56 -30.70 1.40
N GLU A 255 -4.62 -29.90 1.54
CA GLU A 255 -5.50 -29.48 0.44
C GLU A 255 -4.73 -28.67 -0.59
N ILE A 256 -3.90 -27.72 -0.16
CA ILE A 256 -3.01 -26.94 -1.05
C ILE A 256 -2.02 -27.85 -1.78
N ILE A 257 -1.32 -28.73 -1.08
CA ILE A 257 -0.36 -29.67 -1.72
C ILE A 257 -1.05 -30.54 -2.77
N GLN A 258 -2.26 -31.03 -2.46
CA GLN A 258 -3.04 -31.84 -3.38
C GLN A 258 -3.46 -31.02 -4.60
N LEU A 259 -3.93 -29.79 -4.40
CA LEU A 259 -4.35 -28.88 -5.47
C LEU A 259 -3.20 -28.52 -6.41
N VAL A 260 -2.02 -28.20 -5.86
CA VAL A 260 -0.80 -27.91 -6.64
C VAL A 260 -0.44 -29.11 -7.52
N LYS A 261 -0.51 -30.34 -6.98
CA LYS A 261 -0.26 -31.58 -7.73
C LYS A 261 -1.32 -31.83 -8.81
N GLU A 262 -2.59 -31.71 -8.47
CA GLU A 262 -3.71 -32.00 -9.38
C GLU A 262 -3.79 -31.03 -10.55
N LYS A 263 -3.54 -29.74 -10.30
CA LYS A 263 -3.55 -28.69 -11.33
C LYS A 263 -2.20 -28.53 -12.04
N ASN A 264 -1.18 -29.34 -11.69
CA ASN A 264 0.19 -29.25 -12.22
C ASN A 264 0.78 -27.83 -12.11
N ILE A 265 0.58 -27.21 -10.96
CA ILE A 265 1.08 -25.86 -10.70
C ILE A 265 2.58 -25.96 -10.44
N ASN A 266 3.37 -25.29 -11.28
CA ASN A 266 4.83 -25.39 -11.25
C ASN A 266 5.51 -24.27 -10.46
N THR A 267 4.75 -23.25 -10.05
CA THR A 267 5.25 -22.06 -9.36
C THR A 267 4.35 -21.71 -8.18
N ILE A 268 4.97 -21.44 -7.04
CA ILE A 268 4.36 -20.86 -5.84
C ILE A 268 4.97 -19.47 -5.68
N PHE A 269 4.13 -18.45 -5.62
CA PHE A 269 4.57 -17.08 -5.39
C PHE A 269 4.73 -16.83 -3.89
N THR A 270 5.85 -16.23 -3.50
CA THR A 270 6.15 -15.90 -2.11
C THR A 270 6.51 -14.43 -1.97
N GLU A 271 6.41 -13.90 -0.76
CA GLU A 271 6.65 -12.46 -0.49
C GLU A 271 7.93 -12.22 0.30
N GLU A 272 8.59 -11.09 0.04
CA GLU A 272 9.88 -10.77 0.63
C GLU A 272 9.81 -10.65 2.17
N LEU A 273 8.71 -10.09 2.68
CA LEU A 273 8.55 -9.76 4.10
C LEU A 273 8.06 -10.93 4.95
N LEU A 274 7.69 -12.05 4.33
CA LEU A 274 7.13 -13.23 5.01
C LEU A 274 8.13 -14.40 5.08
N ASP A 275 7.98 -15.22 6.12
CA ASP A 275 8.73 -16.46 6.29
C ASP A 275 8.36 -17.48 5.19
N THR A 276 9.37 -18.09 4.56
CA THR A 276 9.15 -18.99 3.41
C THR A 276 8.90 -20.44 3.78
N LYS A 277 8.97 -20.85 5.06
CA LYS A 277 8.92 -22.26 5.49
C LYS A 277 7.72 -23.01 4.92
N ILE A 278 6.56 -22.38 4.89
CA ILE A 278 5.34 -23.00 4.39
C ILE A 278 5.46 -23.23 2.88
N ALA A 279 5.85 -22.21 2.13
CA ALA A 279 6.05 -22.32 0.69
C ALA A 279 7.18 -23.30 0.32
N ASP A 280 8.26 -23.35 1.11
CA ASP A 280 9.38 -24.29 0.95
C ASP A 280 8.94 -25.74 1.19
N THR A 281 8.04 -25.95 2.15
CA THR A 281 7.43 -27.27 2.42
C THR A 281 6.58 -27.72 1.24
N ILE A 282 5.70 -26.85 0.73
CA ILE A 282 4.86 -27.17 -0.43
C ILE A 282 5.73 -27.41 -1.67
N SER A 283 6.75 -26.57 -1.90
CA SER A 283 7.74 -26.74 -2.97
C SER A 283 8.41 -28.11 -2.90
N SER A 284 8.87 -28.52 -1.72
CA SER A 284 9.53 -29.82 -1.50
C SER A 284 8.61 -31.02 -1.76
N GLU A 285 7.33 -30.90 -1.39
CA GLU A 285 6.33 -31.96 -1.54
C GLU A 285 5.77 -32.09 -2.96
N THR A 286 5.77 -30.99 -3.73
CA THR A 286 5.10 -30.90 -5.03
C THR A 286 6.08 -30.84 -6.20
N GLY A 287 7.31 -30.39 -5.96
CA GLY A 287 8.30 -30.07 -7.00
C GLY A 287 8.09 -28.70 -7.65
N ALA A 288 7.10 -27.91 -7.20
CA ALA A 288 6.91 -26.54 -7.66
C ALA A 288 8.08 -25.64 -7.22
N LYS A 289 8.42 -24.65 -8.03
CA LYS A 289 9.45 -23.65 -7.69
C LYS A 289 8.82 -22.51 -6.89
N THR A 290 9.61 -21.86 -6.05
CA THR A 290 9.23 -20.60 -5.41
C THR A 290 9.71 -19.41 -6.23
N VAL A 291 8.84 -18.41 -6.44
CA VAL A 291 9.16 -17.17 -7.15
C VAL A 291 8.69 -15.99 -6.30
N ARG A 292 9.52 -14.98 -6.11
CA ARG A 292 9.14 -13.78 -5.35
C ARG A 292 8.16 -12.91 -6.13
N LEU A 293 6.95 -12.68 -5.63
CA LEU A 293 6.00 -11.70 -6.15
C LEU A 293 5.79 -10.65 -5.06
N ASN A 294 5.96 -9.37 -5.40
CA ASN A 294 5.95 -8.31 -4.39
C ASN A 294 4.55 -7.69 -4.31
N PRO A 295 3.84 -7.72 -3.16
CA PRO A 295 2.52 -7.10 -3.01
C PRO A 295 2.59 -5.57 -2.93
N LEU A 296 3.78 -4.96 -3.02
CA LEU A 296 4.04 -3.53 -2.92
C LEU A 296 3.76 -2.91 -1.55
N GLU A 297 3.60 -3.72 -0.51
CA GLU A 297 3.51 -3.26 0.90
C GLU A 297 4.81 -2.64 1.39
N GLY A 298 5.93 -3.05 0.77
CA GLY A 298 7.24 -2.47 0.93
C GLY A 298 8.17 -2.87 -0.21
N LEU A 299 9.36 -2.27 -0.22
CA LEU A 299 10.44 -2.65 -1.11
C LEU A 299 11.48 -3.52 -0.38
N SER A 300 12.00 -4.51 -1.07
CA SER A 300 13.21 -5.22 -0.66
C SER A 300 14.41 -4.27 -0.58
N GLY A 301 15.45 -4.68 0.15
CA GLY A 301 16.69 -3.92 0.24
C GLY A 301 17.44 -3.80 -1.10
N GLU A 302 17.13 -4.64 -2.09
CA GLU A 302 17.64 -4.52 -3.46
C GLU A 302 16.85 -3.49 -4.26
N GLU A 303 15.52 -3.55 -4.22
CA GLU A 303 14.63 -2.59 -4.89
C GLU A 303 14.91 -1.14 -4.42
N VAL A 304 15.07 -0.93 -3.10
CA VAL A 304 15.45 0.38 -2.56
C VAL A 304 16.78 0.88 -3.14
N LYS A 305 17.78 0.00 -3.30
CA LYS A 305 19.10 0.38 -3.84
C LYS A 305 19.04 0.70 -5.33
N ASN A 306 18.17 0.02 -6.06
CA ASN A 306 17.97 0.24 -7.48
C ASN A 306 17.14 1.50 -7.77
N GLY A 307 16.50 2.07 -6.74
CA GLY A 307 15.56 3.17 -6.89
C GLY A 307 14.26 2.70 -7.56
N ASP A 308 13.88 1.45 -7.31
CA ASP A 308 12.63 0.90 -7.78
C ASP A 308 11.44 1.62 -7.14
N ASP A 309 10.35 1.66 -7.89
CA ASP A 309 9.10 2.30 -7.49
C ASP A 309 7.90 1.43 -7.83
N TYR A 310 6.68 1.90 -7.52
CA TYR A 310 5.45 1.19 -7.87
C TYR A 310 5.44 0.68 -9.33
N VAL A 311 5.86 1.51 -10.28
CA VAL A 311 5.78 1.19 -11.70
C VAL A 311 6.81 0.12 -12.08
N SER A 312 8.05 0.24 -11.59
CA SER A 312 9.08 -0.76 -11.89
C SER A 312 8.78 -2.11 -11.23
N VAL A 313 8.27 -2.11 -10.00
CA VAL A 313 7.88 -3.34 -9.27
C VAL A 313 6.67 -4.00 -9.94
N MET A 314 5.63 -3.25 -10.33
CA MET A 314 4.51 -3.81 -11.08
C MET A 314 4.95 -4.44 -12.40
N ARG A 315 5.87 -3.81 -13.14
CA ARG A 315 6.42 -4.42 -14.37
C ARG A 315 7.24 -5.68 -14.09
N ALA A 316 8.04 -5.69 -13.03
CA ALA A 316 8.80 -6.86 -12.62
C ALA A 316 7.86 -8.01 -12.21
N ASN A 317 6.78 -7.72 -11.49
CA ASN A 317 5.73 -8.68 -11.16
C ASN A 317 5.06 -9.23 -12.43
N LEU A 318 4.72 -8.38 -13.39
CA LEU A 318 4.16 -8.80 -14.68
C LEU A 318 5.06 -9.80 -15.40
N ASP A 319 6.36 -9.53 -15.48
CA ASP A 319 7.30 -10.42 -16.18
C ASP A 319 7.39 -11.79 -15.48
N LYS A 320 7.39 -11.81 -14.14
CA LYS A 320 7.37 -13.07 -13.35
C LYS A 320 6.07 -13.84 -13.53
N LEU A 321 4.92 -13.15 -13.53
CA LEU A 321 3.61 -13.76 -13.78
C LEU A 321 3.57 -14.39 -15.18
N VAL A 322 4.04 -13.67 -16.20
CA VAL A 322 4.06 -14.19 -17.57
C VAL A 322 4.98 -15.40 -17.69
N GLU A 323 6.17 -15.37 -17.11
CA GLU A 323 7.10 -16.50 -17.12
C GLU A 323 6.49 -17.74 -16.43
N ALA A 324 5.87 -17.56 -15.27
CA ALA A 324 5.30 -18.67 -14.50
C ALA A 324 4.03 -19.27 -15.11
N LEU A 325 3.25 -18.46 -15.83
CA LEU A 325 1.95 -18.88 -16.38
C LEU A 325 2.02 -19.34 -17.84
N SER A 326 3.14 -19.09 -18.54
CA SER A 326 3.41 -19.54 -19.91
C SER A 326 3.62 -21.06 -20.01
#